data_AF-A0AAD8JFP5-F1
#
_entry.id   AF-A0AAD8JFP5-F1
#
_cell.length_a   1.000
_cell.length_b   1.000
_cell.length_c   1.000
_cell.angle_alpha   90.00
_cell.angle_beta   90.00
_cell.angle_gamma   90.00
#
_symmetry.space_group_name_H-M   'P 1'
#
loop_
_entity.id
_entity.type
_entity.pdbx_description
1 polymer ?
#
loop_
_entity_poly.entity_id
_entity_poly.type
_entity_poly.pdbx_seq_one_letter_code
_entity_poly.pdbx_strand_id
1 'polypeptide(L)'
;MDSSKKSISSSSTHNFGNNYEDVTPSPLPHQHPLEGAGYPINSDGHIVSNTEGLNDVNQTFTEKPFILEIPNGSNVISCVTQFAQRYQLPLTVLCGNGLISEVDFTFAQSPTHPTFVCGCYQMISFSGFYSCLNADSDDIISSFTVSLADAQGTTVGGLVASRMKAASPVTLVVCITHDLS
;
A
#
# COMPACT_ATOMS: atom_id res chain seq x y z
N MET A 1 -34.97 -31.36 -63.80
CA MET A 1 -33.54 -31.32 -63.44
C MET A 1 -33.27 -29.98 -62.78
N ASP A 2 -32.41 -30.01 -61.76
CA ASP A 2 -31.82 -28.88 -61.06
C ASP A 2 -32.70 -27.86 -60.30
N SER A 3 -32.01 -27.13 -59.45
CA SER A 3 -32.37 -26.74 -58.09
C SER A 3 -32.57 -25.23 -57.98
N SER A 4 -33.34 -24.79 -56.98
CA SER A 4 -32.83 -23.85 -55.96
C SER A 4 -33.80 -23.58 -54.79
N LYS A 5 -33.25 -23.66 -53.57
CA LYS A 5 -33.29 -22.69 -52.43
C LYS A 5 -34.38 -21.59 -52.50
N LYS A 6 -35.01 -21.07 -51.44
CA LYS A 6 -34.95 -21.22 -49.96
C LYS A 6 -36.21 -20.47 -49.42
N SER A 7 -36.68 -20.55 -48.17
CA SER A 7 -36.35 -21.36 -46.98
C SER A 7 -37.62 -21.39 -46.08
N ILE A 8 -37.73 -22.34 -45.15
CA ILE A 8 -38.81 -22.37 -44.15
C ILE A 8 -38.29 -21.88 -42.79
N SER A 9 -39.06 -21.03 -42.09
CA SER A 9 -39.55 -21.30 -40.73
C SER A 9 -40.24 -20.05 -40.15
N SER A 10 -41.53 -20.15 -39.89
CA SER A 10 -42.25 -19.25 -38.98
C SER A 10 -41.80 -19.50 -37.54
N SER A 11 -42.02 -18.54 -36.64
CA SER A 11 -42.55 -18.78 -35.29
C SER A 11 -43.00 -17.47 -34.64
N SER A 12 -44.24 -17.46 -34.17
CA SER A 12 -44.85 -16.34 -33.45
C SER A 12 -44.31 -16.26 -32.03
N THR A 13 -44.15 -15.04 -31.49
CA THR A 13 -43.87 -14.84 -30.06
C THR A 13 -45.08 -14.20 -29.38
N HIS A 14 -45.60 -14.89 -28.37
CA HIS A 14 -46.80 -14.50 -27.62
C HIS A 14 -46.46 -13.40 -26.61
N ASN A 15 -47.42 -12.51 -26.34
CA ASN A 15 -47.26 -11.43 -25.37
C ASN A 15 -47.97 -11.81 -24.07
N PHE A 16 -47.24 -11.86 -22.95
CA PHE A 16 -47.80 -11.93 -21.59
C PHE A 16 -46.79 -11.31 -20.62
N GLY A 17 -47.20 -10.23 -19.94
CA GLY A 17 -46.41 -9.62 -18.88
C GLY A 17 -46.52 -10.42 -17.58
N ASN A 18 -45.46 -10.40 -16.77
CA ASN A 18 -45.47 -10.86 -15.39
C ASN A 18 -44.75 -9.83 -14.51
N ASN A 19 -45.23 -9.70 -13.28
CA ASN A 19 -44.77 -8.70 -12.32
C ASN A 19 -43.33 -8.97 -11.89
N TYR A 20 -42.51 -7.92 -11.83
CA TYR A 20 -41.32 -7.92 -10.99
C TYR A 20 -41.72 -7.49 -9.58
N GLU A 21 -41.86 -8.45 -8.67
CA GLU A 21 -41.86 -8.16 -7.24
C GLU A 21 -40.45 -7.73 -6.81
N ASP A 22 -40.41 -6.79 -5.87
CA ASP A 22 -39.18 -6.20 -5.33
C ASP A 22 -38.42 -7.21 -4.46
N VAL A 23 -37.37 -7.83 -5.02
CA VAL A 23 -36.50 -8.76 -4.28
C VAL A 23 -35.29 -7.99 -3.75
N THR A 24 -35.47 -7.33 -2.60
CA THR A 24 -34.37 -6.75 -1.83
C THR A 24 -33.47 -7.86 -1.29
N PRO A 25 -32.14 -7.85 -1.58
CA PRO A 25 -31.23 -8.85 -1.01
C PRO A 25 -31.03 -8.59 0.48
N SER A 26 -31.33 -9.58 1.31
CA SER A 26 -31.14 -9.48 2.77
C SER A 26 -29.65 -9.37 3.13
N PRO A 27 -29.27 -8.52 4.10
CA PRO A 27 -27.88 -8.45 4.56
C PRO A 27 -27.51 -9.71 5.36
N LEU A 28 -26.34 -10.28 5.06
CA LEU A 28 -25.80 -11.42 5.80
C LEU A 28 -25.33 -11.00 7.20
N PRO A 29 -25.62 -11.79 8.25
CA PRO A 29 -25.21 -11.45 9.61
C PRO A 29 -23.72 -11.73 9.87
N HIS A 30 -23.04 -10.72 10.41
CA HIS A 30 -21.82 -10.79 11.22
C HIS A 30 -20.71 -11.77 10.76
N GLN A 31 -19.85 -11.33 9.84
CA GLN A 31 -18.48 -11.85 9.79
C GLN A 31 -17.61 -11.10 10.81
N HIS A 32 -17.03 -11.83 11.77
CA HIS A 32 -15.89 -11.34 12.54
C HIS A 32 -14.71 -11.10 11.58
N PRO A 33 -14.09 -9.91 11.54
CA PRO A 33 -12.85 -9.71 10.80
C PRO A 33 -11.67 -10.19 11.67
N LEU A 34 -11.04 -11.29 11.28
CA LEU A 34 -9.69 -11.65 11.73
C LEU A 34 -8.86 -12.14 10.53
N GLU A 35 -7.56 -11.83 10.60
CA GLU A 35 -6.51 -12.09 9.61
C GLU A 35 -6.60 -11.35 8.27
N GLY A 36 -5.79 -10.30 8.14
CA GLY A 36 -5.59 -9.55 6.89
C GLY A 36 -5.86 -8.04 6.96
N ALA A 37 -5.63 -7.39 8.10
CA ALA A 37 -5.83 -5.94 8.25
C ALA A 37 -4.75 -5.13 7.48
N GLY A 38 -4.95 -4.97 6.18
CA GLY A 38 -4.28 -3.96 5.37
C GLY A 38 -4.93 -2.60 5.56
N TYR A 39 -4.10 -1.58 5.79
CA TYR A 39 -4.53 -0.19 5.90
C TYR A 39 -4.08 0.56 4.64
N PRO A 40 -4.93 0.66 3.59
CA PRO A 40 -4.61 1.46 2.42
C PRO A 40 -4.59 2.93 2.79
N ILE A 41 -3.49 3.62 2.49
CA ILE A 41 -3.39 5.08 2.72
C ILE A 41 -3.41 5.85 1.39
N ASN A 42 -3.95 7.06 1.42
CA ASN A 42 -3.88 7.99 0.29
C ASN A 42 -2.51 8.70 0.26
N SER A 43 -2.29 9.56 -0.74
CA SER A 43 -1.05 10.33 -0.92
C SER A 43 -0.77 11.36 0.19
N ASP A 44 -1.75 11.64 1.05
CA ASP A 44 -1.66 12.52 2.22
C ASP A 44 -1.47 11.73 3.53
N GLY A 45 -1.30 10.41 3.46
CA GLY A 45 -1.11 9.51 4.61
C GLY A 45 -2.41 9.10 5.32
N HIS A 46 -3.58 9.44 4.79
CA HIS A 46 -4.89 9.13 5.39
C HIS A 46 -5.39 7.74 4.97
N ILE A 47 -5.79 6.91 5.95
CA ILE A 47 -6.37 5.59 5.68
C ILE A 47 -7.69 5.73 4.91
N VAL A 48 -7.88 4.95 3.85
CA VAL A 48 -9.01 5.08 2.89
C VAL A 48 -10.25 4.28 3.33
N SER A 49 -10.16 3.55 4.45
CA SER A 49 -11.20 2.64 4.95
C SER A 49 -12.14 3.26 5.99
N ASN A 50 -13.41 2.86 5.97
CA ASN A 50 -14.43 3.18 6.99
C ASN A 50 -14.00 2.62 8.36
N THR A 51 -13.30 3.41 9.18
CA THR A 51 -12.63 2.91 10.38
C THR A 51 -13.15 3.55 11.67
N GLU A 52 -14.35 3.14 12.09
CA GLU A 52 -14.70 3.13 13.51
C GLU A 52 -13.78 2.10 14.19
N GLY A 53 -12.70 2.54 14.84
CA GLY A 53 -11.79 1.60 15.51
C GLY A 53 -10.45 2.14 15.99
N LEU A 54 -9.94 3.26 15.43
CA LEU A 54 -8.59 3.77 15.76
C LEU A 54 -8.38 4.05 17.28
N ASN A 55 -9.44 4.32 18.03
CA ASN A 55 -9.34 4.60 19.46
C ASN A 55 -8.96 3.36 20.32
N ASP A 56 -9.16 2.13 19.83
CA ASP A 56 -8.67 0.87 20.45
C ASP A 56 -7.27 0.47 19.94
N VAL A 57 -6.75 1.17 18.93
CA VAL A 57 -5.64 0.69 18.10
C VAL A 57 -4.27 1.09 18.67
N ASN A 58 -4.18 2.15 19.48
CA ASN A 58 -2.96 2.49 20.22
C ASN A 58 -2.52 1.42 21.23
N GLN A 59 -3.42 0.52 21.67
CA GLN A 59 -3.06 -0.67 22.46
C GLN A 59 -2.88 -1.93 21.61
N THR A 60 -3.47 -1.97 20.41
CA THR A 60 -3.51 -3.18 19.57
C THR A 60 -2.32 -3.28 18.61
N PHE A 61 -1.80 -2.16 18.11
CA PHE A 61 -0.61 -2.15 17.23
C PHE A 61 0.72 -2.48 17.95
N THR A 62 0.73 -2.46 19.28
CA THR A 62 1.89 -2.74 20.14
C THR A 62 2.46 -4.16 19.96
N GLU A 63 1.61 -5.14 19.68
CA GLU A 63 1.94 -6.56 19.81
C GLU A 63 2.05 -7.30 18.46
N LYS A 64 1.64 -6.70 17.34
CA LYS A 64 1.50 -7.39 16.05
C LYS A 64 1.90 -6.52 14.86
N PRO A 65 2.74 -7.03 13.93
CA PRO A 65 2.97 -6.38 12.65
C PRO A 65 1.67 -6.25 11.84
N PHE A 66 1.54 -5.15 11.10
CA PHE A 66 0.42 -4.88 10.21
C PHE A 66 0.90 -4.45 8.82
N ILE A 67 -0.04 -4.39 7.88
CA ILE A 67 0.24 -4.06 6.49
C ILE A 67 -0.13 -2.60 6.21
N LEU A 68 0.84 -1.83 5.72
CA LEU A 68 0.65 -0.48 5.19
C LEU A 68 0.75 -0.54 3.66
N GLU A 69 -0.31 -0.18 2.95
CA GLU A 69 -0.33 -0.18 1.48
C GLU A 69 -0.11 1.23 0.94
N ILE A 70 0.92 1.37 0.10
CA ILE A 70 1.32 2.63 -0.54
C ILE A 70 0.80 2.64 -1.98
N PRO A 71 0.07 3.68 -2.42
CA PRO A 71 -0.41 3.80 -3.78
C PRO A 71 0.72 3.92 -4.82
N ASN A 72 0.42 3.50 -6.05
CA ASN A 72 1.26 3.79 -7.20
C ASN A 72 1.48 5.31 -7.37
N GLY A 73 2.70 5.72 -7.70
CA GLY A 73 3.10 7.12 -7.90
C GLY A 73 3.46 7.88 -6.62
N SER A 74 3.12 7.35 -5.44
CA SER A 74 3.42 7.99 -4.14
C SER A 74 4.89 7.84 -3.73
N ASN A 75 5.39 8.78 -2.91
CA ASN A 75 6.70 8.64 -2.25
C ASN A 75 6.53 7.79 -0.99
N VAL A 76 7.07 6.57 -1.00
CA VAL A 76 7.00 5.60 0.10
C VAL A 76 7.49 6.20 1.41
N ILE A 77 8.61 6.96 1.38
CA ILE A 77 9.18 7.57 2.58
C ILE A 77 8.23 8.63 3.17
N SER A 78 7.66 9.49 2.32
CA SER A 78 6.69 10.51 2.77
C SER A 78 5.44 9.87 3.36
N CYS A 79 4.90 8.84 2.73
CA CYS A 79 3.72 8.12 3.21
C CYS A 79 3.94 7.46 4.59
N VAL A 80 5.11 6.84 4.80
CA VAL A 80 5.51 6.26 6.09
C VAL A 80 5.66 7.34 7.17
N THR A 81 6.36 8.43 6.85
CA THR A 81 6.53 9.59 7.76
C THR A 81 5.18 10.22 8.13
N GLN A 82 4.30 10.47 7.17
CA GLN A 82 2.97 11.03 7.41
C GLN A 82 2.12 10.13 8.30
N PHE A 83 2.13 8.81 8.07
CA PHE A 83 1.45 7.84 8.92
C PHE A 83 1.94 7.93 10.37
N ALA A 84 3.26 7.88 10.58
CA ALA A 84 3.87 7.94 11.91
C ALA A 84 3.55 9.26 12.64
N GLN A 85 3.70 10.40 11.94
CA GLN A 85 3.37 11.73 12.47
C GLN A 85 1.89 11.86 12.82
N ARG A 86 0.99 11.38 11.95
CA ARG A 86 -0.46 11.51 12.12
C ARG A 86 -0.98 10.80 13.36
N TYR A 87 -0.35 9.69 13.75
CA TYR A 87 -0.72 8.91 14.92
C TYR A 87 0.19 9.13 16.13
N GLN A 88 1.27 9.91 15.98
CA GLN A 88 2.30 10.13 17.00
C GLN A 88 2.95 8.81 17.46
N LEU A 89 3.09 7.86 16.54
CA LEU A 89 3.63 6.53 16.81
C LEU A 89 4.95 6.32 16.07
N PRO A 90 6.06 6.04 16.77
CA PRO A 90 7.27 5.49 16.14
C PRO A 90 6.99 4.12 15.53
N LEU A 91 7.58 3.84 14.37
CA LEU A 91 7.40 2.58 13.66
C LEU A 91 8.69 2.06 13.04
N THR A 92 8.75 0.74 12.88
CA THR A 92 9.79 0.04 12.12
C THR A 92 9.17 -0.63 10.90
N VAL A 93 9.77 -0.41 9.72
CA VAL A 93 9.49 -1.19 8.51
C VAL A 93 10.36 -2.44 8.55
N LEU A 94 9.70 -3.60 8.65
CA LEU A 94 10.34 -4.91 8.74
C LEU A 94 10.72 -5.44 7.36
N CYS A 95 9.80 -5.33 6.40
CA CYS A 95 10.05 -5.59 4.99
C CYS A 95 9.09 -4.78 4.09
N GLY A 96 9.39 -4.75 2.79
CA GLY A 96 8.51 -4.17 1.77
C GLY A 96 8.61 -4.93 0.46
N ASN A 97 7.58 -4.81 -0.39
CA ASN A 97 7.52 -5.39 -1.72
C ASN A 97 6.78 -4.47 -2.70
N GLY A 98 7.27 -4.39 -3.94
CA GLY A 98 6.67 -3.66 -5.06
C GLY A 98 7.72 -3.11 -6.02
N LEU A 99 7.26 -2.35 -7.03
CA LEU A 99 8.13 -1.71 -8.01
C LEU A 99 8.43 -0.26 -7.62
N ILE A 100 9.68 0.18 -7.82
CA ILE A 100 10.15 1.55 -7.57
C ILE A 100 10.64 2.18 -8.88
N SER A 101 10.25 3.44 -9.15
CA SER A 101 10.63 4.18 -10.37
C SER A 101 11.75 5.20 -10.16
N GLU A 102 11.83 5.80 -8.97
CA GLU A 102 12.77 6.88 -8.63
C GLU A 102 13.23 6.68 -7.18
N VAL A 103 14.54 6.79 -6.91
CA VAL A 103 15.06 6.79 -5.54
C VAL A 103 16.25 7.74 -5.41
N ASP A 104 16.36 8.42 -4.27
CA ASP A 104 17.51 9.24 -3.89
C ASP A 104 18.33 8.49 -2.84
N PHE A 105 19.58 8.13 -3.14
CA PHE A 105 20.48 7.44 -2.22
C PHE A 105 21.42 8.39 -1.46
N THR A 106 21.54 8.23 -0.15
CA THR A 106 22.55 8.92 0.68
C THR A 106 23.88 8.18 0.61
N PHE A 107 24.97 8.89 0.33
CA PHE A 107 26.32 8.34 0.36
C PHE A 107 27.12 8.89 1.54
N ALA A 108 27.75 8.02 2.33
CA ALA A 108 28.46 8.43 3.56
C ALA A 108 29.58 9.45 3.33
N GLN A 109 30.21 9.44 2.15
CA GLN A 109 31.26 10.39 1.79
C GLN A 109 30.71 11.72 1.22
N SER A 110 29.39 11.80 0.98
CA SER A 110 28.73 13.00 0.45
C SER A 110 27.26 13.09 0.92
N PRO A 111 27.00 13.30 2.22
CA PRO A 111 25.63 13.31 2.76
C PRO A 111 24.74 14.44 2.18
N THR A 112 25.36 15.52 1.69
CA THR A 112 24.66 16.71 1.14
C THR A 112 24.33 16.59 -0.35
N HIS A 113 24.82 15.57 -1.04
CA HIS A 113 24.52 15.32 -2.46
C HIS A 113 24.03 13.88 -2.63
N PRO A 114 22.72 13.64 -2.52
CA PRO A 114 22.15 12.33 -2.78
C PRO A 114 22.33 11.94 -4.25
N THR A 115 22.47 10.64 -4.50
CA THR A 115 22.55 10.08 -5.85
C THR A 115 21.16 9.66 -6.31
N PHE A 116 20.60 10.39 -7.26
CA PHE A 116 19.33 10.06 -7.90
C PHE A 116 19.48 8.89 -8.87
N VAL A 117 18.58 7.92 -8.78
CA VAL A 117 18.49 6.75 -9.67
C VAL A 117 17.04 6.60 -10.15
N CYS A 118 16.85 6.37 -11.45
CA CYS A 118 15.54 6.17 -12.05
C CYS A 118 15.49 4.99 -13.02
N GLY A 119 14.34 4.33 -13.10
CA GLY A 119 14.16 3.11 -13.89
C GLY A 119 12.83 2.41 -13.56
N CYS A 120 12.83 1.08 -13.62
CA CYS A 120 11.75 0.25 -13.10
C CYS A 120 12.38 -0.93 -12.36
N TYR A 121 12.45 -0.82 -11.04
CA TYR A 121 13.16 -1.78 -10.20
C TYR A 121 12.23 -2.54 -9.29
N GLN A 122 12.44 -3.86 -9.17
CA GLN A 122 11.81 -4.68 -8.15
C GLN A 122 12.50 -4.43 -6.80
N MET A 123 11.71 -4.16 -5.76
CA MET A 123 12.19 -4.14 -4.39
C MET A 123 12.58 -5.56 -3.96
N ILE A 124 13.86 -5.75 -3.60
CA ILE A 124 14.42 -7.02 -3.14
C ILE A 124 14.47 -7.05 -1.60
N SER A 125 14.81 -5.92 -1.00
CA SER A 125 14.71 -5.70 0.45
C SER A 125 14.44 -4.23 0.73
N PHE A 126 13.70 -3.97 1.81
CA PHE A 126 13.47 -2.63 2.33
C PHE A 126 13.22 -2.74 3.83
N SER A 127 13.97 -1.98 4.63
CA SER A 127 13.80 -1.96 6.08
C SER A 127 14.26 -0.62 6.64
N GLY A 128 13.74 -0.24 7.79
CA GLY A 128 14.13 1.01 8.43
C GLY A 128 13.21 1.38 9.57
N PHE A 129 13.39 2.58 10.10
CA PHE A 129 12.56 3.09 11.18
C PHE A 129 12.27 4.59 11.01
N TYR A 130 11.21 5.02 11.67
CA TYR A 130 10.87 6.41 11.91
C TYR A 130 10.50 6.55 13.39
N SER A 131 11.12 7.50 14.08
CA SER A 131 10.84 7.80 15.48
C SER A 131 10.81 9.30 15.73
N CYS A 132 9.82 9.76 16.50
CA CYS A 132 9.81 11.10 17.09
C CYS A 132 10.30 10.97 18.54
N LEU A 133 11.47 11.52 18.86
CA LEU A 133 12.08 11.31 20.18
C LEU A 133 11.44 12.13 21.31
N ASN A 134 10.87 13.30 21.01
CA ASN A 134 10.09 14.06 21.98
C ASN A 134 8.87 14.68 21.29
N ALA A 135 7.71 14.64 21.97
CA ALA A 135 6.50 15.34 21.51
C ALA A 135 6.67 16.88 21.49
N ASP A 136 7.64 17.41 22.24
CA ASP A 136 7.86 18.86 22.42
C ASP A 136 8.97 19.46 21.54
N SER A 137 9.81 18.66 20.85
CA SER A 137 11.02 19.17 20.16
C SER A 137 11.08 18.93 18.64
N ASP A 138 10.09 18.28 18.03
CA ASP A 138 10.11 17.89 16.61
C ASP A 138 11.36 17.10 16.18
N ASP A 139 12.09 16.49 17.12
CA ASP A 139 13.30 15.69 16.86
C ASP A 139 12.92 14.35 16.21
N ILE A 140 12.87 14.37 14.88
CA ILE A 140 12.57 13.24 14.01
C ILE A 140 13.87 12.53 13.63
N ILE A 141 13.99 11.26 14.01
CA ILE A 141 15.04 10.37 13.51
C ILE A 141 14.39 9.32 12.60
N SER A 142 14.87 9.24 11.37
CA SER A 142 14.51 8.15 10.46
C SER A 142 15.71 7.65 9.68
N SER A 143 15.68 6.37 9.33
CA SER A 143 16.72 5.74 8.51
C SER A 143 16.11 4.55 7.79
N PHE A 144 16.22 4.53 6.46
CA PHE A 144 15.66 3.49 5.60
C PHE A 144 16.74 2.99 4.63
N THR A 145 16.87 1.66 4.53
CA THR A 145 17.76 0.99 3.59
C THR A 145 16.93 0.21 2.58
N VAL A 146 17.29 0.28 1.29
CA VAL A 146 16.64 -0.47 0.22
C VAL A 146 17.67 -1.18 -0.65
N SER A 147 17.31 -2.36 -1.17
CA SER A 147 17.96 -3.00 -2.32
C SER A 147 16.94 -3.24 -3.42
N LEU A 148 17.32 -2.87 -4.64
CA LEU A 148 16.49 -2.80 -5.83
C LEU A 148 17.17 -3.58 -6.96
N ALA A 149 16.44 -4.34 -7.77
CA ALA A 149 16.97 -5.01 -8.96
C ALA A 149 16.21 -4.63 -10.22
N ASP A 150 16.93 -4.47 -11.33
CA ASP A 150 16.33 -4.30 -12.67
C ASP A 150 15.95 -5.65 -13.31
N ALA A 151 15.33 -5.59 -14.49
CA ALA A 151 14.94 -6.78 -15.26
C ALA A 151 16.13 -7.59 -15.83
N GLN A 152 17.36 -7.09 -15.74
CA GLN A 152 18.59 -7.82 -16.11
C GLN A 152 19.24 -8.51 -14.89
N GLY A 153 18.71 -8.30 -13.68
CA GLY A 153 19.28 -8.79 -12.43
C GLY A 153 20.39 -7.89 -11.86
N THR A 154 20.54 -6.65 -12.36
CA THR A 154 21.49 -5.69 -11.80
C THR A 154 20.93 -5.11 -10.51
N THR A 155 21.65 -5.25 -9.39
CA THR A 155 21.21 -4.74 -8.09
C THR A 155 21.84 -3.37 -7.78
N VAL A 156 21.03 -2.44 -7.26
CA VAL A 156 21.45 -1.17 -6.66
C VAL A 156 20.83 -1.04 -5.27
N GLY A 157 21.52 -0.41 -4.32
CA GLY A 157 20.99 -0.29 -2.96
C GLY A 157 21.81 0.63 -2.05
N GLY A 158 21.24 0.95 -0.90
CA GLY A 158 21.82 1.89 0.06
C GLY A 158 20.76 2.55 0.95
N LEU A 159 21.19 3.55 1.71
CA LEU A 159 20.31 4.41 2.51
C LEU A 159 19.50 5.32 1.59
N VAL A 160 18.20 5.44 1.82
CA VAL A 160 17.31 6.37 1.12
C VAL A 160 17.40 7.75 1.78
N ALA A 161 17.60 8.79 0.98
CA ALA A 161 17.77 10.16 1.46
C ALA A 161 16.45 10.88 1.75
N SER A 162 15.47 10.78 0.83
CA SER A 162 14.22 11.55 0.89
C SER A 162 13.12 11.01 -0.04
N ARG A 163 13.49 10.57 -1.25
CA ARG A 163 12.57 10.03 -2.26
C ARG A 163 12.76 8.53 -2.44
N MET A 164 11.64 7.81 -2.43
CA MET A 164 11.49 6.49 -3.03
C MET A 164 10.08 6.38 -3.62
N LYS A 165 9.94 6.56 -4.93
CA LYS A 165 8.65 6.64 -5.62
C LYS A 165 8.19 5.28 -6.12
N ALA A 166 6.96 4.92 -5.77
CA ALA A 166 6.33 3.67 -6.18
C ALA A 166 5.93 3.70 -7.68
N ALA A 167 6.25 2.64 -8.41
CA ALA A 167 5.87 2.39 -9.81
C ALA A 167 4.71 1.39 -9.95
N SER A 168 4.39 0.71 -8.86
CA SER A 168 3.19 -0.11 -8.61
C SER A 168 2.66 0.25 -7.22
N PRO A 169 1.51 -0.27 -6.77
CA PRO A 169 1.26 -0.36 -5.33
C PRO A 169 2.44 -1.06 -4.63
N VAL A 170 2.81 -0.57 -3.45
CA VAL A 170 3.88 -1.14 -2.61
C VAL A 170 3.26 -1.56 -1.28
N THR A 171 3.57 -2.78 -0.84
CA THR A 171 3.08 -3.34 0.43
C THR A 171 4.23 -3.32 1.43
N LEU A 172 4.03 -2.72 2.60
CA LEU A 172 5.00 -2.70 3.70
C LEU A 172 4.48 -3.53 4.88
N VAL A 173 5.36 -4.31 5.50
CA VAL A 173 5.11 -4.91 6.81
C VAL A 173 5.77 -4.01 7.85
N VAL A 174 4.96 -3.48 8.76
CA VAL A 174 5.39 -2.50 9.78
C VAL A 174 4.97 -2.95 11.18
N CYS A 175 5.71 -2.54 12.20
CA CYS A 175 5.31 -2.66 13.60
C CYS A 175 5.51 -1.31 14.32
N ILE A 176 4.68 -1.02 15.31
CA ILE A 176 4.88 0.13 16.20
C ILE A 176 5.92 -0.25 17.25
N THR A 177 6.94 0.60 17.42
CA THR A 177 8.03 0.34 18.35
C THR A 177 7.78 1.12 19.64
N HIS A 178 7.42 0.46 20.73
CA HIS A 178 7.37 1.15 22.02
C HIS A 178 8.79 1.50 22.47
N ASP A 179 8.93 2.67 23.10
CA ASP A 179 10.21 3.12 23.64
C ASP A 179 10.69 2.13 24.72
N LEU A 180 11.99 1.84 24.71
CA LEU A 180 12.60 0.84 25.60
C LEU A 180 12.94 1.49 26.95
N SER A 181 11.91 1.74 27.76
CA SER A 181 12.01 2.26 29.13
C SER A 181 12.53 1.23 30.13
#